data_AF-A0A815IH01-F1
#
_entry.id   AF-A0A815IH01-F1
#
_cell.length_a   1.000
_cell.length_b   1.000
_cell.length_c   1.000
_cell.angle_alpha   90.00
_cell.angle_beta   90.00
_cell.angle_gamma   90.00
#
_symmetry.space_group_name_H-M   'P 1'
#
loop_
_entity.id
_entity.type
_entity.pdbx_description
1 polymer ?
#
loop_
_entity_poly.entity_id
_entity_poly.type
_entity_poly.pdbx_seq_one_letter_code
_entity_poly.pdbx_strand_id
1 'polypeptide(L)'
;MTLNESNSTEGPVEWFPGLQTAACIFYSIILLVGITGNVLVIIIVTKYRDMRNATNLLLANLSMADLFHLLFCTADGYQHLYGRDKHRLGTFMCSFSPFVQNMTSTCSVLTIMAISYERYVAICQPLKTSSLQLTLFQTLPTAIFFWIISCLISIPFYIYSNTGFALATYNETIVTCFTHFPSSWGNEYLISCTLCLYLLIFLMLCYWHFSICCILFNREALLRDNTIVTRYRRQVAQLLIVIIITFFILILPHKIWAFIQQRLSVEEFFQMGFHRHSFIIISTRSLLYLNSAINPLLYSIMSTKFRQSFFLLCDDCRRSTKGQRLGTVFFSREYVGRQITYGNGNGGDGTISITGKISYQQPNIGQFQEKKSLLAKIVSTPITGTPPMDVTKSSYSESGI
;
A
#
# COMPACT_ATOMS: atom_id res chain seq x y z
N MET A 1 67.90 -20.23 8.83
CA MET A 1 67.00 -20.19 7.65
C MET A 1 66.08 -19.01 7.86
N THR A 2 66.38 -17.92 7.18
CA THR A 2 65.72 -16.61 7.29
C THR A 2 64.31 -16.69 6.74
N LEU A 3 63.31 -16.37 7.56
CA LEU A 3 61.93 -16.15 7.11
C LEU A 3 61.91 -14.80 6.37
N ASN A 4 61.64 -14.84 5.07
CA ASN A 4 61.41 -13.65 4.26
C ASN A 4 60.13 -12.96 4.75
N GLU A 5 60.29 -11.78 5.34
CA GLU A 5 59.25 -10.76 5.42
C GLU A 5 58.90 -10.31 4.00
N SER A 6 57.89 -10.95 3.39
CA SER A 6 57.18 -10.34 2.27
C SER A 6 56.35 -9.19 2.84
N ASN A 7 56.92 -7.98 2.78
CA ASN A 7 56.23 -6.70 2.93
C ASN A 7 55.10 -6.60 1.88
N SER A 8 53.94 -7.20 2.15
CA SER A 8 52.68 -6.79 1.55
C SER A 8 52.20 -5.57 2.33
N THR A 9 52.71 -4.40 1.96
CA THR A 9 52.07 -3.12 2.26
C THR A 9 50.75 -3.07 1.50
N GLU A 10 49.74 -3.80 1.97
CA GLU A 10 48.36 -3.55 1.56
C GLU A 10 48.05 -2.12 2.01
N GLY A 11 47.92 -1.20 1.06
CA GLY A 11 47.44 0.16 1.32
C GLY A 11 45.99 0.12 1.80
N PRO A 12 45.49 1.22 2.42
CA PRO A 12 44.13 1.26 2.95
C PRO A 12 43.15 0.81 1.89
N VAL A 13 42.27 -0.14 2.22
CA VAL A 13 41.26 -0.69 1.29
C VAL A 13 40.46 0.47 0.68
N GLU A 14 40.76 0.81 -0.56
CA GLU A 14 40.14 1.95 -1.24
C GLU A 14 38.74 1.55 -1.72
N TRP A 15 37.72 2.18 -1.13
CA TRP A 15 36.36 2.09 -1.64
C TRP A 15 36.32 2.50 -3.11
N PHE A 16 35.65 1.72 -3.97
CA PHE A 16 35.40 2.11 -5.37
C PHE A 16 34.63 3.44 -5.41
N PRO A 17 35.28 4.57 -5.74
CA PRO A 17 34.66 5.89 -5.57
C PRO A 17 33.41 6.02 -6.44
N GLY A 18 33.45 5.44 -7.65
CA GLY A 18 32.32 5.42 -8.57
C GLY A 18 31.09 4.68 -8.01
N LEU A 19 31.27 3.54 -7.34
CA LEU A 19 30.17 2.80 -6.73
C LEU A 19 29.53 3.59 -5.58
N GLN A 20 30.37 4.19 -4.73
CA GLN A 20 29.91 5.02 -3.62
C GLN A 20 29.12 6.24 -4.11
N THR A 21 29.64 6.97 -5.10
CA THR A 21 28.95 8.13 -5.69
C THR A 21 27.64 7.71 -6.35
N ALA A 22 27.62 6.63 -7.13
CA ALA A 22 26.42 6.12 -7.76
C ALA A 22 25.34 5.73 -6.74
N ALA A 23 25.72 5.00 -5.68
CA ALA A 23 24.81 4.61 -4.60
C ALA A 23 24.26 5.83 -3.86
N CYS A 24 25.08 6.84 -3.60
CA CYS A 24 24.66 8.08 -2.94
C CYS A 24 23.61 8.84 -3.77
N ILE A 25 23.84 8.99 -5.07
CA ILE A 25 22.88 9.62 -5.99
C ILE A 25 21.58 8.81 -6.00
N PHE A 26 21.68 7.49 -6.10
CA PHE A 26 20.53 6.60 -6.15
C PHE A 26 19.68 6.67 -4.86
N TYR A 27 20.31 6.62 -3.68
CA TYR A 27 19.64 6.78 -2.39
C TYR A 27 18.98 8.15 -2.24
N SER A 28 19.59 9.20 -2.80
CA SER A 28 19.03 10.56 -2.76
C SER A 28 17.74 10.64 -3.59
N ILE A 29 17.74 10.03 -4.77
CA ILE A 29 16.56 9.93 -5.63
C ILE A 29 15.46 9.11 -4.95
N ILE A 30 15.81 7.94 -4.38
CA ILE A 30 14.87 7.09 -3.64
C ILE A 30 14.21 7.86 -2.49
N LEU A 31 15.00 8.57 -1.69
CA LEU A 31 14.47 9.38 -0.59
C LEU A 31 13.53 10.47 -1.08
N LEU A 32 13.93 11.23 -2.10
CA LEU A 32 13.12 12.32 -2.64
C LEU A 32 11.78 11.81 -3.19
N VAL A 33 11.82 10.80 -4.06
CA VAL A 33 10.64 10.21 -4.69
C VAL A 33 9.76 9.53 -3.64
N GLY A 34 10.38 8.74 -2.76
CA GLY A 34 9.68 7.95 -1.75
C GLY A 34 9.01 8.82 -0.68
N ILE A 35 9.70 9.83 -0.13
CA ILE A 35 9.09 10.74 0.85
C ILE A 35 7.95 11.51 0.20
N THR A 36 8.21 12.14 -0.95
CA THR A 36 7.21 12.97 -1.65
C THR A 36 5.98 12.14 -1.99
N GLY A 37 6.17 10.97 -2.63
CA GLY A 37 5.09 10.09 -3.05
C GLY A 37 4.26 9.56 -1.89
N ASN A 38 4.90 9.05 -0.83
CA ASN A 38 4.17 8.46 0.30
C ASN A 38 3.43 9.53 1.13
N VAL A 39 4.00 10.73 1.31
CA VAL A 39 3.28 11.86 1.91
C VAL A 39 2.07 12.25 1.07
N LEU A 40 2.20 12.31 -0.25
CA LEU A 40 1.08 12.61 -1.15
C LEU A 40 -0.05 11.59 -1.05
N VAL A 41 0.25 10.29 -0.93
CA VAL A 41 -0.76 9.25 -0.70
C VAL A 41 -1.57 9.55 0.57
N ILE A 42 -0.89 9.84 1.68
CA ILE A 42 -1.54 10.15 2.96
C ILE A 42 -2.42 11.40 2.82
N ILE A 43 -1.91 12.46 2.18
CA ILE A 43 -2.68 13.70 1.93
C ILE A 43 -3.92 13.42 1.08
N ILE A 44 -3.79 12.68 -0.03
CA ILE A 44 -4.90 12.37 -0.94
C ILE A 44 -6.01 11.62 -0.20
N VAL A 45 -5.66 10.58 0.56
CA VAL A 45 -6.63 9.75 1.28
C VAL A 45 -7.31 10.52 2.42
N THR A 46 -6.55 11.35 3.13
CA THR A 46 -7.10 12.16 4.24
C THR A 46 -7.92 13.34 3.74
N LYS A 47 -7.51 14.03 2.68
CA LYS A 47 -8.19 15.23 2.17
C LYS A 47 -9.48 14.91 1.43
N TYR A 48 -9.48 13.92 0.53
CA TYR A 48 -10.62 13.63 -0.34
C TYR A 48 -11.53 12.56 0.26
N ARG A 49 -12.78 12.92 0.61
CA ARG A 49 -13.77 11.99 1.20
C ARG A 49 -14.05 10.77 0.31
N ASP A 50 -14.09 10.96 -1.01
CA ASP A 50 -14.33 9.88 -1.98
C ASP A 50 -13.22 8.83 -2.01
N MET A 51 -12.04 9.19 -1.50
CA MET A 51 -10.90 8.29 -1.37
C MET A 51 -10.89 7.54 -0.04
N ARG A 52 -11.81 7.81 0.89
CA ARG A 52 -11.87 7.13 2.21
C ARG A 52 -12.64 5.82 2.13
N ASN A 53 -11.98 4.78 1.60
CA ASN A 53 -12.44 3.39 1.66
C ASN A 53 -11.37 2.51 2.34
N ALA A 54 -11.73 1.27 2.70
CA ALA A 54 -10.84 0.35 3.41
C ALA A 54 -9.48 0.16 2.71
N THR A 55 -9.48 -0.11 1.40
CA THR A 55 -8.25 -0.30 0.64
C THR A 55 -7.36 0.94 0.67
N ASN A 56 -7.93 2.13 0.46
CA ASN A 56 -7.18 3.37 0.43
C ASN A 56 -6.63 3.75 1.81
N LEU A 57 -7.32 3.41 2.90
CA LEU A 57 -6.79 3.53 4.24
C LEU A 57 -5.62 2.56 4.49
N LEU A 58 -5.70 1.33 3.97
CA LEU A 58 -4.58 0.40 4.01
C LEU A 58 -3.39 0.89 3.14
N LEU A 59 -3.64 1.52 1.99
CA LEU A 59 -2.59 2.17 1.20
C LEU A 59 -1.93 3.32 1.96
N ALA A 60 -2.70 4.10 2.73
CA ALA A 60 -2.14 5.11 3.61
C ALA A 60 -1.32 4.49 4.75
N ASN A 61 -1.75 3.34 5.31
CA ASN A 61 -0.97 2.59 6.30
C ASN A 61 0.37 2.11 5.73
N LEU A 62 0.36 1.57 4.51
CA LEU A 62 1.56 1.16 3.80
C LEU A 62 2.49 2.35 3.57
N SER A 63 1.94 3.50 3.18
CA SER A 63 2.71 4.75 3.01
C SER A 63 3.34 5.24 4.32
N MET A 64 2.68 5.04 5.47
CA MET A 64 3.27 5.34 6.78
C MET A 64 4.46 4.40 7.08
N ALA A 65 4.31 3.09 6.83
CA ALA A 65 5.41 2.14 7.02
C ALA A 65 6.61 2.47 6.12
N ASP A 66 6.36 2.83 4.86
CA ASP A 66 7.38 3.23 3.90
C ASP A 66 8.10 4.52 4.32
N LEU A 67 7.39 5.51 4.87
CA LEU A 67 8.02 6.73 5.39
C LEU A 67 8.95 6.43 6.57
N PHE A 68 8.54 5.58 7.52
CA PHE A 68 9.41 5.16 8.61
C PHE A 68 10.66 4.44 8.08
N HIS A 69 10.49 3.54 7.11
CA HIS A 69 11.59 2.81 6.50
C HIS A 69 12.58 3.77 5.81
N LEU A 70 12.07 4.68 4.99
CA LEU A 70 12.87 5.64 4.25
C LEU A 70 13.61 6.59 5.20
N LEU A 71 12.95 7.13 6.23
CA LEU A 71 13.57 8.10 7.14
C LEU A 71 14.68 7.50 8.00
N PHE A 72 14.48 6.29 8.53
CA PHE A 72 15.41 5.71 9.51
C PHE A 72 16.40 4.71 8.90
N CYS A 73 15.97 3.86 7.95
CA CYS A 73 16.82 2.79 7.42
C CYS A 73 17.76 3.27 6.32
N THR A 74 17.42 4.33 5.57
CA THR A 74 18.34 4.90 4.56
C THR A 74 19.50 5.66 5.21
N ALA A 75 19.30 6.25 6.40
CA ALA A 75 20.36 6.90 7.17
C ALA A 75 21.50 5.92 7.47
N ASP A 76 21.16 4.68 7.85
CA ASP A 76 22.14 3.61 8.03
C ASP A 76 22.82 3.19 6.71
N GLY A 77 22.11 3.31 5.58
CA GLY A 77 22.69 3.13 4.25
C GLY A 77 23.76 4.18 3.91
N TYR A 78 23.50 5.47 4.19
CA TYR A 78 24.50 6.53 4.03
C TYR A 78 25.67 6.36 5.00
N GLN A 79 25.40 5.94 6.24
CA GLN A 79 26.46 5.60 7.16
C GLN A 79 27.35 4.48 6.61
N HIS A 80 26.79 3.43 6.01
CA HIS A 80 27.61 2.37 5.41
C HIS A 80 28.49 2.90 4.26
N LEU A 81 27.97 3.81 3.43
CA LEU A 81 28.73 4.41 2.32
C LEU A 81 29.90 5.30 2.78
N TYR A 82 29.72 6.11 3.84
CA TYR A 82 30.72 7.10 4.27
C TYR A 82 31.49 6.70 5.54
N GLY A 83 30.93 5.78 6.33
CA GLY A 83 31.46 5.34 7.60
C GLY A 83 32.74 4.52 7.48
N ARG A 84 32.99 3.91 6.31
CA ARG A 84 34.12 2.98 6.07
C ARG A 84 34.19 1.93 7.18
N ASP A 85 33.09 1.21 7.37
CA ASP A 85 32.83 0.23 8.44
C ASP A 85 32.78 0.79 9.87
N LYS A 86 33.15 2.06 10.10
CA LYS A 86 32.97 2.73 11.39
C LYS A 86 31.49 3.14 11.54
N HIS A 87 30.80 2.56 12.52
CA HIS A 87 29.45 2.95 12.93
C HIS A 87 29.50 4.28 13.68
N ARG A 88 28.85 5.31 13.14
CA ARG A 88 28.93 6.71 13.64
C ARG A 88 27.63 7.25 14.19
N LEU A 89 26.50 6.59 13.94
CA LEU A 89 25.17 7.00 14.40
C LEU A 89 24.91 6.64 15.88
N GLY A 90 25.89 6.04 16.56
CA GLY A 90 25.82 5.67 17.97
C GLY A 90 25.04 4.38 18.23
N THR A 91 25.11 3.90 19.46
CA THR A 91 24.53 2.61 19.88
C THR A 91 23.02 2.57 19.69
N PHE A 92 22.31 3.66 19.96
CA PHE A 92 20.85 3.72 19.74
C PHE A 92 20.48 3.38 18.30
N MET A 93 21.13 3.98 17.31
CA MET A 93 20.83 3.73 15.90
C MET A 93 21.26 2.33 15.44
N CYS A 94 22.29 1.75 16.06
CA CYS A 94 22.69 0.37 15.81
C CYS A 94 21.57 -0.62 16.19
N SER A 95 20.87 -0.38 17.30
CA SER A 95 19.74 -1.20 17.73
C SER A 95 18.43 -0.82 17.02
N PHE A 96 18.22 0.47 16.80
CA PHE A 96 16.97 1.01 16.29
C PHE A 96 16.78 0.79 14.79
N SER A 97 17.84 0.93 13.97
CA SER A 97 17.72 0.77 12.51
C SER A 97 17.25 -0.63 12.10
N PRO A 98 17.88 -1.75 12.56
CA PRO A 98 17.40 -3.09 12.26
C PRO A 98 16.00 -3.39 12.80
N PHE A 99 15.66 -2.86 13.98
CA PHE A 99 14.31 -2.94 14.55
C PHE A 99 13.27 -2.28 13.64
N VAL A 100 13.48 -1.02 13.25
CA VAL A 100 12.55 -0.28 12.38
C VAL A 100 12.46 -0.94 11.02
N GLN A 101 13.59 -1.41 10.48
CA GLN A 101 13.65 -2.10 9.20
C GLN A 101 12.75 -3.34 9.19
N ASN A 102 12.86 -4.19 10.22
CA ASN A 102 12.02 -5.38 10.31
C ASN A 102 10.55 -5.05 10.63
N MET A 103 10.31 -4.06 11.48
CA MET A 103 8.96 -3.62 11.88
C MET A 103 8.19 -3.09 10.67
N THR A 104 8.77 -2.14 9.94
CA THR A 104 8.15 -1.55 8.74
C THR A 104 7.95 -2.56 7.63
N SER A 105 8.92 -3.45 7.43
CA SER A 105 8.84 -4.56 6.47
C SER A 105 7.68 -5.51 6.79
N THR A 106 7.52 -5.87 8.07
CA THR A 106 6.45 -6.77 8.53
C THR A 106 5.08 -6.09 8.46
N CYS A 107 5.00 -4.81 8.84
CA CYS A 107 3.76 -4.04 8.75
C CYS A 107 3.31 -3.90 7.28
N SER A 108 4.27 -3.69 6.37
CA SER A 108 4.01 -3.57 4.94
C SER A 108 3.46 -4.86 4.34
N VAL A 109 4.09 -6.02 4.64
CA VAL A 109 3.63 -7.30 4.08
C VAL A 109 2.25 -7.72 4.62
N LEU A 110 1.97 -7.47 5.91
CA LEU A 110 0.64 -7.67 6.49
C LEU A 110 -0.41 -6.74 5.87
N THR A 111 -0.03 -5.50 5.56
CA THR A 111 -0.92 -4.54 4.88
C THR A 111 -1.23 -4.99 3.46
N ILE A 112 -0.23 -5.45 2.69
CA ILE A 112 -0.42 -6.00 1.35
C ILE A 112 -1.32 -7.25 1.40
N MET A 113 -1.12 -8.13 2.38
CA MET A 113 -1.98 -9.28 2.62
C MET A 113 -3.43 -8.86 2.86
N ALA A 114 -3.68 -7.84 3.68
CA ALA A 114 -5.02 -7.33 3.96
C ALA A 114 -5.69 -6.70 2.73
N ILE A 115 -4.94 -5.91 1.95
CA ILE A 115 -5.42 -5.34 0.68
C ILE A 115 -5.83 -6.47 -0.27
N SER A 116 -4.99 -7.49 -0.37
CA SER A 116 -5.20 -8.65 -1.24
C SER A 116 -6.42 -9.46 -0.84
N TYR A 117 -6.59 -9.71 0.45
CA TYR A 117 -7.75 -10.40 1.00
C TYR A 117 -9.04 -9.62 0.76
N GLU A 118 -9.03 -8.30 1.01
CA GLU A 118 -10.19 -7.43 0.75
C GLU A 118 -10.60 -7.48 -0.72
N ARG A 119 -9.63 -7.47 -1.63
CA ARG A 119 -9.84 -7.58 -3.07
C ARG A 119 -10.36 -8.95 -3.48
N TYR A 120 -9.82 -10.01 -2.90
CA TYR A 120 -10.31 -11.37 -3.10
C TYR A 120 -11.77 -11.51 -2.68
N VAL A 121 -12.14 -11.07 -1.48
CA VAL A 121 -13.53 -11.14 -1.01
C VAL A 121 -14.47 -10.35 -1.92
N ALA A 122 -14.07 -9.14 -2.32
CA ALA A 122 -14.87 -8.27 -3.19
C ALA A 122 -15.13 -8.85 -4.59
N ILE A 123 -14.17 -9.60 -5.15
CA ILE A 123 -14.25 -10.13 -6.51
C ILE A 123 -14.78 -11.57 -6.53
N CYS A 124 -14.26 -12.41 -5.64
CA CYS A 124 -14.53 -13.85 -5.63
C CYS A 124 -15.76 -14.24 -4.80
N GLN A 125 -16.18 -13.42 -3.83
CA GLN A 125 -17.29 -13.74 -2.93
C GLN A 125 -18.37 -12.63 -2.88
N PRO A 126 -18.96 -12.25 -4.03
CA PRO A 126 -19.90 -11.13 -4.14
C PRO A 126 -21.15 -11.27 -3.25
N LEU A 127 -21.63 -12.50 -3.01
CA LEU A 127 -22.85 -12.77 -2.23
C LEU A 127 -22.63 -12.72 -0.71
N LYS A 128 -21.38 -12.84 -0.26
CA LYS A 128 -21.00 -12.72 1.17
C LYS A 128 -20.31 -11.39 1.49
N THR A 129 -20.27 -10.49 0.50
CA THR A 129 -19.47 -9.27 0.51
C THR A 129 -19.84 -8.30 1.64
N SER A 130 -21.12 -8.13 1.97
CA SER A 130 -21.51 -7.22 3.06
C SER A 130 -21.03 -7.65 4.45
N SER A 131 -20.78 -8.93 4.69
CA SER A 131 -20.37 -9.42 6.02
C SER A 131 -18.86 -9.69 6.13
N LEU A 132 -18.16 -10.00 5.04
CA LEU A 132 -16.71 -10.30 5.05
C LEU A 132 -15.81 -9.13 4.64
N GLN A 133 -16.33 -8.08 3.98
CA GLN A 133 -15.50 -6.93 3.63
C GLN A 133 -15.10 -6.12 4.87
N LEU A 134 -13.86 -5.64 4.88
CA LEU A 134 -13.40 -4.71 5.89
C LEU A 134 -14.21 -3.42 5.81
N THR A 135 -14.95 -3.12 6.87
CA THR A 135 -15.58 -1.82 7.02
C THR A 135 -14.55 -0.75 7.39
N LEU A 136 -14.88 0.53 7.18
CA LEU A 136 -14.04 1.64 7.61
C LEU A 136 -13.71 1.57 9.11
N PHE A 137 -14.69 1.18 9.93
CA PHE A 137 -14.54 1.05 11.38
C PHE A 137 -13.60 -0.09 11.79
N GLN A 138 -13.48 -1.14 10.98
CA GLN A 138 -12.57 -2.26 11.22
C GLN A 138 -11.18 -2.04 10.64
N THR A 139 -11.03 -1.14 9.65
CA THR A 139 -9.76 -0.94 8.94
C THR A 139 -8.71 -0.30 9.84
N LEU A 140 -9.07 0.71 10.63
CA LEU A 140 -8.11 1.41 11.50
C LEU A 140 -7.62 0.52 12.66
N PRO A 141 -8.47 -0.19 13.41
CA PRO A 141 -8.02 -1.19 14.39
C PRO A 141 -7.11 -2.27 13.79
N THR A 142 -7.45 -2.76 12.58
CA THR A 142 -6.61 -3.74 11.87
C THR A 142 -5.21 -3.18 11.55
N ALA A 143 -5.12 -1.92 11.10
CA ALA A 143 -3.84 -1.27 10.86
C ALA A 143 -3.02 -1.15 12.16
N ILE A 144 -3.63 -0.70 13.26
CA ILE A 144 -2.99 -0.61 14.57
C ILE A 144 -2.49 -1.98 15.03
N PHE A 145 -3.29 -3.03 14.84
CA PHE A 145 -2.91 -4.40 15.13
C PHE A 145 -1.68 -4.85 14.33
N PHE A 146 -1.57 -4.48 13.05
CA PHE A 146 -0.38 -4.76 12.25
C PHE A 146 0.86 -4.09 12.81
N TRP A 147 0.76 -2.84 13.27
CA TRP A 147 1.88 -2.17 13.94
C TRP A 147 2.29 -2.89 15.22
N ILE A 148 1.34 -3.24 16.08
CA ILE A 148 1.62 -3.95 17.34
C ILE A 148 2.33 -5.27 17.08
N ILE A 149 1.79 -6.12 16.20
CA ILE A 149 2.42 -7.40 15.87
C ILE A 149 3.79 -7.20 15.24
N SER A 150 3.94 -6.23 14.35
CA SER A 150 5.23 -5.96 13.69
C SER A 150 6.29 -5.47 14.67
N CYS A 151 5.91 -4.65 15.64
CA CYS A 151 6.77 -4.23 16.74
C CYS A 151 7.20 -5.45 17.56
N LEU A 152 6.24 -6.27 18.02
CA LEU A 152 6.50 -7.45 18.85
C LEU A 152 7.45 -8.43 18.15
N ILE A 153 7.19 -8.72 16.88
CA ILE A 153 8.05 -9.58 16.06
C ILE A 153 9.45 -8.96 15.92
N SER A 154 9.60 -7.64 15.92
CA SER A 154 10.89 -6.98 15.66
C SER A 154 11.72 -6.71 16.92
N ILE A 155 11.15 -6.83 18.13
CA ILE A 155 11.84 -6.59 19.41
C ILE A 155 13.23 -7.27 19.49
N PRO A 156 13.40 -8.54 19.08
CA PRO A 156 14.71 -9.19 19.15
C PRO A 156 15.81 -8.47 18.36
N PHE A 157 15.49 -7.84 17.22
CA PHE A 157 16.46 -7.03 16.49
C PHE A 157 16.96 -5.83 17.30
N TYR A 158 16.10 -5.25 18.14
CA TYR A 158 16.51 -4.16 19.05
C TYR A 158 17.41 -4.68 20.17
N ILE A 159 17.05 -5.81 20.78
CA ILE A 159 17.78 -6.37 21.94
C ILE A 159 19.16 -6.89 21.54
N TYR A 160 19.27 -7.56 20.38
CA TYR A 160 20.46 -8.30 19.96
C TYR A 160 21.37 -7.54 19.00
N SER A 161 21.02 -6.31 18.65
CA SER A 161 21.90 -5.43 17.89
C SER A 161 22.62 -4.48 18.83
N ASN A 162 23.94 -4.50 18.81
CA ASN A 162 24.77 -3.64 19.65
C ASN A 162 26.04 -3.21 18.92
N THR A 163 26.62 -2.11 19.39
CA THR A 163 27.95 -1.68 18.96
C THR A 163 29.02 -2.47 19.69
N GLY A 164 30.12 -2.74 19.01
CA GLY A 164 31.36 -3.10 19.70
C GLY A 164 32.57 -2.93 18.82
N PHE A 165 33.70 -3.43 19.30
CA PHE A 165 35.00 -3.13 18.72
C PHE A 165 35.46 -4.27 17.80
N ALA A 166 35.82 -3.91 16.57
CA ALA A 166 36.50 -4.81 15.65
C ALA A 166 37.91 -4.29 15.36
N LEU A 167 38.86 -5.23 15.20
CA LEU A 167 40.21 -4.90 14.72
C LEU A 167 40.11 -4.67 13.21
N ALA A 168 40.38 -3.45 12.78
CA ALA A 168 40.59 -3.15 11.37
C ALA A 168 41.95 -3.70 10.90
N THR A 169 42.14 -3.75 9.58
CA THR A 169 43.33 -4.28 8.87
C THR A 169 44.69 -3.62 9.26
N TYR A 170 44.73 -2.69 10.24
CA TYR A 170 45.93 -1.96 10.66
C TYR A 170 46.05 -1.75 12.18
N ASN A 171 45.54 -2.67 13.02
CA ASN A 171 45.51 -2.50 14.49
C ASN A 171 44.70 -1.28 14.99
N GLU A 172 43.94 -0.60 14.13
CA GLU A 172 42.94 0.37 14.58
C GLU A 172 41.71 -0.36 15.11
N THR A 173 41.29 -0.05 16.33
CA THR A 173 39.99 -0.48 16.85
C THR A 173 38.90 0.43 16.27
N ILE A 174 37.99 -0.17 15.52
CA ILE A 174 36.83 0.52 14.95
C ILE A 174 35.56 0.08 15.67
N VAL A 175 34.67 1.04 15.92
CA VAL A 175 33.33 0.73 16.43
C VAL A 175 32.49 0.27 15.26
N THR A 176 31.99 -0.96 15.30
CA THR A 176 31.09 -1.54 14.31
C THR A 176 29.74 -1.83 14.96
N CYS A 177 28.70 -1.97 14.13
CA CYS A 177 27.37 -2.41 14.57
C CYS A 177 27.16 -3.84 14.10
N PHE A 178 26.73 -4.71 15.00
CA PHE A 178 26.44 -6.10 14.67
C PHE A 178 25.16 -6.56 15.36
N THR A 179 24.37 -7.34 14.61
CA THR A 179 23.20 -8.05 15.11
C THR A 179 23.60 -9.49 15.36
N HIS A 180 23.75 -9.87 16.63
CA HIS A 180 24.16 -11.20 17.03
C HIS A 180 23.08 -11.88 17.86
N PHE A 181 22.29 -12.73 17.21
CA PHE A 181 21.29 -13.52 17.90
C PHE A 181 21.94 -14.67 18.69
N PRO A 182 21.33 -15.15 19.79
CA PRO A 182 21.86 -16.28 20.55
C PRO A 182 21.90 -17.54 19.69
N SER A 183 22.98 -18.33 19.78
CA SER A 183 23.15 -19.55 18.98
C SER A 183 22.11 -20.63 19.27
N SER A 184 21.47 -20.60 20.45
CA SER A 184 20.51 -21.61 20.91
C SER A 184 19.10 -21.50 20.32
N TRP A 185 18.71 -20.32 19.84
CA TRP A 185 17.37 -20.10 19.27
C TRP A 185 17.35 -19.05 18.16
N GLY A 186 18.42 -18.28 17.98
CA GLY A 186 18.51 -17.16 17.06
C GLY A 186 18.35 -17.57 15.61
N ASN A 187 18.93 -18.72 15.25
CA ASN A 187 18.80 -19.31 13.93
C ASN A 187 17.37 -19.76 13.65
N GLU A 188 16.75 -20.46 14.61
CA GLU A 188 15.37 -20.90 14.54
C GLU A 188 14.42 -19.71 14.45
N TYR A 189 14.67 -18.65 15.23
CA TYR A 189 13.90 -17.41 15.20
C TYR A 189 14.04 -16.67 13.86
N LEU A 190 15.26 -16.52 13.33
CA LEU A 190 15.49 -15.82 12.06
C LEU A 190 14.83 -16.58 10.89
N ILE A 191 14.94 -17.91 10.87
CA ILE A 191 14.28 -18.77 9.88
C ILE A 191 12.75 -18.72 10.05
N SER A 192 12.23 -18.90 11.27
CA SER A 192 10.79 -18.99 11.51
C SER A 192 10.08 -17.66 11.31
N CYS A 193 10.62 -16.55 11.82
CA CYS A 193 9.99 -15.25 11.71
C CYS A 193 10.21 -14.57 10.36
N THR A 194 11.35 -14.79 9.70
CA THR A 194 11.68 -14.07 8.45
C THR A 194 11.36 -14.89 7.20
N LEU A 195 11.65 -16.20 7.19
CA LEU A 195 11.39 -17.04 6.01
C LEU A 195 10.00 -17.66 6.07
N CYS A 196 9.60 -18.31 7.18
CA CYS A 196 8.30 -18.99 7.22
C CYS A 196 7.12 -18.01 7.16
N LEU A 197 7.18 -16.86 7.85
CA LEU A 197 6.12 -15.85 7.78
C LEU A 197 6.00 -15.23 6.38
N TYR A 198 7.12 -14.79 5.79
CA TYR A 198 7.09 -14.16 4.45
C TYR A 198 6.73 -15.17 3.36
N LEU A 199 7.20 -16.42 3.46
CA LEU A 199 6.83 -17.48 2.55
C LEU A 199 5.34 -17.85 2.69
N LEU A 200 4.84 -17.99 3.91
CA LEU A 200 3.41 -18.28 4.15
C LEU A 200 2.54 -17.18 3.56
N ILE A 201 2.87 -15.91 3.84
CA ILE A 201 2.13 -14.77 3.28
C ILE A 201 2.24 -14.74 1.75
N PHE A 202 3.42 -15.02 1.19
CA PHE A 202 3.59 -15.15 -0.26
C PHE A 202 2.68 -16.22 -0.86
N LEU A 203 2.61 -17.40 -0.26
CA LEU A 203 1.74 -18.49 -0.71
C LEU A 203 0.25 -18.11 -0.62
N MET A 204 -0.18 -17.45 0.45
CA MET A 204 -1.55 -16.94 0.60
C MET A 204 -1.87 -15.89 -0.47
N LEU A 205 -0.94 -14.99 -0.77
CA LEU A 205 -1.06 -13.99 -1.83
C LEU A 205 -1.19 -14.64 -3.20
N CYS A 206 -0.34 -15.63 -3.51
CA CYS A 206 -0.44 -16.41 -4.74
C CYS A 206 -1.80 -17.09 -4.86
N TYR A 207 -2.28 -17.75 -3.81
CA TYR A 207 -3.57 -18.42 -3.79
C TYR A 207 -4.75 -17.47 -4.08
N TRP A 208 -4.82 -16.34 -3.37
CA TRP A 208 -5.90 -15.38 -3.56
C TRP A 208 -5.87 -14.72 -4.95
N HIS A 209 -4.69 -14.37 -5.46
CA HIS A 209 -4.59 -13.75 -6.79
C HIS A 209 -4.83 -14.74 -7.91
N PHE A 210 -4.37 -15.98 -7.77
CA PHE A 210 -4.71 -17.04 -8.70
C PHE A 210 -6.23 -17.23 -8.76
N SER A 211 -6.90 -17.26 -7.60
CA SER A 211 -8.36 -17.36 -7.53
C SER A 211 -9.06 -16.18 -8.22
N ILE A 212 -8.56 -14.94 -8.04
CA ILE A 212 -9.05 -13.74 -8.74
C ILE A 212 -8.88 -13.89 -10.26
N CYS A 213 -7.72 -14.33 -10.73
CA CYS A 213 -7.45 -14.54 -12.16
C CYS A 213 -8.39 -15.59 -12.75
N CYS A 214 -8.56 -16.73 -12.07
CA CYS A 214 -9.45 -17.80 -12.52
C CYS A 214 -10.90 -17.32 -12.64
N ILE A 215 -11.43 -16.59 -11.65
CA ILE A 215 -12.82 -16.14 -11.72
C ILE A 215 -13.04 -15.07 -12.79
N LEU A 216 -12.07 -14.17 -12.99
CA LEU A 216 -12.17 -13.15 -14.03
C LEU A 216 -12.12 -13.79 -15.43
N PHE A 217 -11.21 -14.73 -15.65
CA PHE A 217 -11.11 -15.46 -16.92
C PHE A 217 -12.35 -16.31 -17.22
N ASN A 218 -12.84 -17.04 -16.22
CA ASN A 218 -14.03 -17.87 -16.39
C ASN A 218 -15.29 -17.05 -16.66
N ARG A 219 -15.45 -15.87 -16.04
CA ARG A 219 -16.58 -14.98 -16.34
C ARG A 219 -16.54 -14.43 -17.76
N GLU A 220 -15.35 -14.04 -18.24
CA GLU A 220 -15.17 -13.62 -19.63
C GLU A 220 -15.56 -14.74 -20.61
N ALA A 221 -15.13 -15.98 -20.33
CA ALA A 221 -15.43 -17.14 -21.17
C ALA A 221 -16.93 -17.53 -21.13
N LEU A 222 -17.53 -17.58 -19.94
CA LEU A 222 -18.92 -18.03 -19.74
C LEU A 222 -19.94 -17.00 -20.22
N LEU A 223 -19.71 -15.71 -19.96
CA LEU A 223 -20.68 -14.66 -20.25
C LEU A 223 -20.39 -13.93 -21.56
N ARG A 224 -19.27 -14.26 -22.23
CA ARG A 224 -18.70 -13.49 -23.36
C ARG A 224 -18.65 -11.98 -23.04
N ASP A 225 -18.50 -11.68 -21.76
CA ASP A 225 -18.73 -10.36 -21.18
C ASP A 225 -17.48 -9.50 -21.39
N ASN A 226 -17.56 -8.66 -22.42
CA ASN A 226 -16.56 -7.65 -22.75
C ASN A 226 -16.89 -6.26 -22.19
N THR A 227 -17.72 -6.18 -21.14
CA THR A 227 -18.11 -4.89 -20.56
C THR A 227 -16.91 -4.12 -20.00
N ILE A 228 -17.04 -2.80 -20.00
CA ILE A 228 -16.06 -1.86 -19.44
C ILE A 228 -15.78 -2.19 -17.95
N VAL A 229 -16.78 -2.68 -17.22
CA VAL A 229 -16.66 -3.05 -15.80
C VAL A 229 -15.74 -4.26 -15.62
N THR A 230 -15.88 -5.30 -16.45
CA THR A 230 -15.04 -6.50 -16.39
C THR A 230 -13.59 -6.19 -16.75
N ARG A 231 -13.36 -5.36 -17.78
CA ARG A 231 -12.02 -4.84 -18.13
C ARG A 231 -11.38 -4.05 -16.98
N TYR A 232 -12.14 -3.18 -16.32
CA TYR A 232 -11.64 -2.41 -15.17
C TYR A 232 -11.25 -3.33 -14.00
N ARG A 233 -12.08 -4.34 -13.69
CA ARG A 233 -11.76 -5.33 -12.64
C ARG A 233 -10.47 -6.10 -12.94
N ARG A 234 -10.28 -6.50 -14.20
CA ARG A 234 -9.06 -7.17 -14.65
C ARG A 234 -7.82 -6.29 -14.52
N GLN A 235 -7.90 -5.03 -14.94
CA GLN A 235 -6.80 -4.07 -14.77
C GLN A 235 -6.41 -3.92 -13.29
N VAL A 236 -7.40 -3.80 -12.39
CA VAL A 236 -7.15 -3.71 -10.94
C VAL A 236 -6.54 -5.01 -10.39
N ALA A 237 -6.98 -6.19 -10.85
CA ALA A 237 -6.39 -7.46 -10.43
C ALA A 237 -4.94 -7.64 -10.92
N GLN A 238 -4.67 -7.33 -12.19
CA GLN A 238 -3.32 -7.37 -12.76
C GLN A 238 -2.38 -6.40 -12.06
N LEU A 239 -2.88 -5.20 -11.74
CA LEU A 239 -2.16 -4.23 -10.91
C LEU A 239 -1.73 -4.83 -9.57
N LEU A 240 -2.64 -5.46 -8.84
CA LEU A 240 -2.33 -6.02 -7.52
C LEU A 240 -1.26 -7.11 -7.59
N ILE A 241 -1.28 -7.92 -8.66
CA ILE A 241 -0.22 -8.91 -8.93
C ILE A 241 1.13 -8.24 -9.14
N VAL A 242 1.18 -7.17 -9.94
CA VAL A 242 2.43 -6.42 -10.18
C VAL A 242 2.98 -5.84 -8.88
N ILE A 243 2.12 -5.29 -8.01
CA ILE A 243 2.55 -4.77 -6.69
C ILE A 243 3.18 -5.88 -5.85
N ILE A 244 2.58 -7.06 -5.80
CA ILE A 244 3.08 -8.19 -5.02
C ILE A 244 4.41 -8.71 -5.57
N ILE A 245 4.48 -8.93 -6.87
CA ILE A 245 5.71 -9.41 -7.53
C ILE A 245 6.84 -8.41 -7.28
N THR A 246 6.57 -7.12 -7.45
CA THR A 246 7.55 -6.05 -7.20
C THR A 246 7.99 -6.05 -5.75
N PHE A 247 7.06 -6.16 -4.80
CA PHE A 247 7.38 -6.20 -3.37
C PHE A 247 8.33 -7.35 -3.02
N PHE A 248 8.02 -8.58 -3.46
CA PHE A 248 8.84 -9.74 -3.14
C PHE A 248 10.18 -9.74 -3.89
N ILE A 249 10.23 -9.32 -5.15
CA ILE A 249 11.48 -9.24 -5.91
C ILE A 249 12.45 -8.22 -5.29
N LEU A 250 11.94 -7.08 -4.81
CA LEU A 250 12.77 -6.03 -4.25
C LEU A 250 13.25 -6.33 -2.81
N ILE A 251 12.46 -7.05 -2.02
CA ILE A 251 12.81 -7.39 -0.63
C ILE A 251 13.64 -8.67 -0.48
N LEU A 252 13.39 -9.67 -1.34
CA LEU A 252 13.95 -11.01 -1.19
C LEU A 252 15.48 -11.04 -1.22
N PRO A 253 16.18 -10.33 -2.12
CA PRO A 253 17.64 -10.31 -2.13
C PRO A 253 18.25 -9.89 -0.79
N HIS A 254 17.65 -8.88 -0.15
CA HIS A 254 18.10 -8.43 1.16
C HIS A 254 17.83 -9.46 2.26
N LYS A 255 16.66 -10.11 2.25
CA LYS A 255 16.35 -11.16 3.24
C LYS A 255 17.25 -12.38 3.09
N ILE A 256 17.53 -12.81 1.86
CA ILE A 256 18.48 -13.89 1.57
C ILE A 256 19.88 -13.50 2.07
N TRP A 257 20.32 -12.29 1.74
CA TRP A 257 21.65 -11.83 2.15
C TRP A 257 21.80 -11.71 3.67
N ALA A 258 20.79 -11.18 4.37
CA ALA A 258 20.78 -11.12 5.83
C ALA A 258 20.84 -12.52 6.46
N PHE A 259 20.17 -13.51 5.86
CA PHE A 259 20.25 -14.90 6.30
C PHE A 259 21.65 -15.50 6.11
N ILE A 260 22.26 -15.28 4.94
CA ILE A 260 23.62 -15.76 4.64
C ILE A 260 24.65 -15.14 5.59
N GLN A 261 24.55 -13.82 5.88
CA GLN A 261 25.43 -13.13 6.82
C GLN A 261 25.44 -13.73 8.23
N GLN A 262 24.31 -14.23 8.72
CA GLN A 262 24.23 -14.85 10.04
C GLN A 262 24.87 -16.25 10.10
N ARG A 263 25.16 -16.85 8.94
CA ARG A 263 25.74 -18.20 8.82
C ARG A 263 27.19 -18.18 8.37
N LEU A 264 27.65 -17.08 7.80
CA LEU A 264 29.03 -16.88 7.37
C LEU A 264 29.97 -16.94 8.58
N SER A 265 30.97 -17.81 8.49
CA SER A 265 32.09 -17.81 9.42
C SER A 265 33.03 -16.64 9.15
N VAL A 266 33.86 -16.31 10.14
CA VAL A 266 34.86 -15.24 10.02
C VAL A 266 35.81 -15.50 8.84
N GLU A 267 36.21 -16.76 8.64
CA GLU A 267 37.09 -17.17 7.54
C GLU A 267 36.44 -16.96 6.16
N GLU A 268 35.19 -17.37 5.98
CA GLU A 268 34.46 -17.18 4.72
C GLU A 268 34.22 -15.70 4.42
N PHE A 269 34.01 -14.87 5.45
CA PHE A 269 33.91 -13.42 5.30
C PHE A 269 35.20 -12.82 4.76
N PHE A 270 36.36 -13.22 5.31
CA PHE A 270 37.66 -12.77 4.83
C PHE A 270 37.92 -13.23 3.38
N GLN A 271 37.58 -14.47 3.04
CA GLN A 271 37.72 -15.00 1.68
C GLN A 271 36.81 -14.32 0.65
N MET A 272 35.62 -13.88 1.05
CA MET A 272 34.71 -13.14 0.18
C MET A 272 35.34 -11.81 -0.27
N GLY A 273 36.15 -11.20 0.59
CA GLY A 273 36.81 -9.94 0.34
C GLY A 273 35.87 -8.74 0.45
N PHE A 274 36.44 -7.63 0.90
CA PHE A 274 35.72 -6.40 1.22
C PHE A 274 34.84 -5.86 0.08
N HIS A 275 35.39 -5.84 -1.15
CA HIS A 275 34.71 -5.26 -2.31
C HIS A 275 33.44 -6.04 -2.70
N ARG A 276 33.49 -7.38 -2.66
CA ARG A 276 32.33 -8.21 -3.00
C ARG A 276 31.25 -8.08 -1.94
N HIS A 277 31.63 -8.14 -0.67
CA HIS A 277 30.70 -7.93 0.45
C HIS A 277 30.01 -6.56 0.35
N SER A 278 30.78 -5.49 0.14
CA SER A 278 30.28 -4.12 0.00
C SER A 278 29.36 -3.95 -1.21
N PHE A 279 29.68 -4.56 -2.35
CA PHE A 279 28.81 -4.52 -3.53
C PHE A 279 27.46 -5.22 -3.27
N ILE A 280 27.47 -6.40 -2.64
CA ILE A 280 26.25 -7.16 -2.35
C ILE A 280 25.37 -6.40 -1.35
N ILE A 281 25.94 -5.88 -0.25
CA ILE A 281 25.17 -5.16 0.76
C ILE A 281 24.60 -3.85 0.20
N ILE A 282 25.36 -3.08 -0.58
CA ILE A 282 24.86 -1.86 -1.24
C ILE A 282 23.72 -2.22 -2.20
N SER A 283 23.91 -3.23 -3.06
CA SER A 283 22.91 -3.62 -4.05
C SER A 283 21.62 -4.11 -3.41
N THR A 284 21.72 -4.99 -2.40
CA THR A 284 20.55 -5.54 -1.71
C THR A 284 19.80 -4.48 -0.89
N ARG A 285 20.51 -3.58 -0.21
CA ARG A 285 19.89 -2.43 0.50
C ARG A 285 19.23 -1.46 -0.48
N SER A 286 19.85 -1.23 -1.64
CA SER A 286 19.27 -0.40 -2.71
C SER A 286 17.91 -0.91 -3.16
N LEU A 287 17.78 -2.22 -3.42
CA LEU A 287 16.50 -2.84 -3.78
C LEU A 287 15.48 -2.73 -2.64
N LEU A 288 15.91 -2.93 -1.41
CA LEU A 288 15.05 -2.78 -0.25
C LEU A 288 14.49 -1.36 -0.11
N TYR A 289 15.33 -0.32 -0.25
CA TYR A 289 14.86 1.07 -0.16
C TYR A 289 13.95 1.44 -1.34
N LEU A 290 14.26 0.92 -2.53
CA LEU A 290 13.42 1.10 -3.71
C LEU A 290 12.01 0.53 -3.51
N ASN A 291 11.87 -0.57 -2.76
CA ASN A 291 10.58 -1.17 -2.42
C ASN A 291 9.62 -0.16 -1.76
N SER A 292 10.13 0.71 -0.89
CA SER A 292 9.32 1.75 -0.24
C SER A 292 9.08 2.99 -1.10
N ALA A 293 9.94 3.28 -2.07
CA ALA A 293 9.80 4.45 -2.94
C ALA A 293 8.94 4.20 -4.18
N ILE A 294 8.84 2.96 -4.66
CA ILE A 294 8.11 2.63 -5.90
C ILE A 294 6.59 2.56 -5.68
N ASN A 295 6.14 2.33 -4.45
CA ASN A 295 4.73 2.15 -4.11
C ASN A 295 3.81 3.30 -4.60
N PRO A 296 4.10 4.59 -4.33
CA PRO A 296 3.34 5.71 -4.90
C PRO A 296 3.30 5.76 -6.43
N LEU A 297 4.41 5.39 -7.09
CA LEU A 297 4.46 5.33 -8.55
C LEU A 297 3.51 4.25 -9.08
N LEU A 298 3.54 3.07 -8.47
CA LEU A 298 2.59 1.99 -8.79
C LEU A 298 1.15 2.45 -8.59
N TYR A 299 0.82 3.17 -7.52
CA TYR A 299 -0.56 3.67 -7.33
C TYR A 299 -0.96 4.72 -8.37
N SER A 300 -0.06 5.65 -8.69
CA SER A 300 -0.33 6.75 -9.63
C SER A 300 -0.50 6.29 -11.08
N ILE A 301 0.28 5.30 -11.52
CA ILE A 301 0.16 4.70 -12.85
C ILE A 301 -1.17 3.93 -12.96
N MET A 302 -1.62 3.34 -11.86
CA MET A 302 -2.57 2.23 -11.92
C MET A 302 -3.97 2.57 -11.42
N SER A 303 -4.14 3.69 -10.69
CA SER A 303 -5.43 4.20 -10.27
C SER A 303 -5.74 5.55 -10.92
N THR A 304 -6.68 5.54 -11.87
CA THR A 304 -7.19 6.77 -12.50
C THR A 304 -7.75 7.75 -11.48
N LYS A 305 -8.40 7.24 -10.43
CA LYS A 305 -8.89 8.06 -9.31
C LYS A 305 -7.74 8.70 -8.53
N PHE A 306 -6.68 7.95 -8.25
CA PHE A 306 -5.51 8.47 -7.55
C PHE A 306 -4.80 9.55 -8.38
N ARG A 307 -4.64 9.32 -9.69
CA ARG A 307 -4.10 10.29 -10.63
C ARG A 307 -4.93 11.56 -10.71
N GLN A 308 -6.26 11.44 -10.76
CA GLN A 308 -7.17 12.58 -10.73
C GLN A 308 -7.06 13.38 -9.43
N SER A 309 -7.06 12.70 -8.27
CA SER A 309 -6.86 13.36 -6.97
C SER A 309 -5.51 14.07 -6.85
N PHE A 310 -4.45 13.52 -7.47
CA PHE A 310 -3.15 14.16 -7.55
C PHE A 310 -3.21 15.47 -8.34
N PHE A 311 -3.81 15.48 -9.54
CA PHE A 311 -3.98 16.71 -10.33
C PHE A 311 -4.82 17.76 -9.59
N LEU A 312 -5.91 17.35 -8.94
CA LEU A 312 -6.72 18.25 -8.11
C LEU A 312 -5.90 18.87 -6.97
N LEU A 313 -5.01 18.09 -6.34
CA LEU A 313 -4.15 18.60 -5.28
C LEU A 313 -3.15 19.64 -5.82
N CYS A 314 -2.56 19.41 -6.99
CA CYS A 314 -1.69 20.38 -7.66
C CYS A 314 -2.43 21.68 -7.99
N ASP A 315 -3.66 21.60 -8.49
CA ASP A 315 -4.49 22.78 -8.80
C ASP A 315 -4.87 23.56 -7.54
N ASP A 316 -5.23 22.88 -6.45
CA ASP A 316 -5.51 23.50 -5.16
C ASP A 316 -4.26 24.21 -4.60
N CYS A 317 -3.09 23.57 -4.67
CA CYS A 317 -1.82 24.18 -4.27
C CYS A 317 -1.52 25.44 -5.10
N ARG A 318 -1.75 25.40 -6.42
CA ARG A 318 -1.56 26.53 -7.35
C ARG A 318 -2.53 27.68 -7.08
N ARG A 319 -3.77 27.39 -6.67
CA ARG A 319 -4.77 28.41 -6.33
C ARG A 319 -4.50 29.05 -4.97
N SER A 320 -4.04 28.26 -3.99
CA SER A 320 -3.61 28.73 -2.67
C SER A 320 -2.41 29.70 -2.77
N THR A 321 -1.41 29.39 -3.60
CA THR A 321 -0.26 30.29 -3.84
C THR A 321 -0.63 31.59 -4.55
N LYS A 322 -1.76 31.62 -5.27
CA LYS A 322 -2.26 32.82 -5.97
C LYS A 322 -3.23 33.67 -5.14
N GLY A 323 -3.45 33.34 -3.86
CA GLY A 323 -4.27 34.16 -2.95
C GLY A 323 -5.75 34.27 -3.34
N GLN A 324 -6.27 33.41 -4.22
CA GLN A 324 -7.68 33.42 -4.59
C GLN A 324 -8.51 32.76 -3.48
N ARG A 325 -9.26 33.56 -2.72
CA ARG A 325 -10.20 33.10 -1.69
C ARG A 325 -11.21 32.12 -2.28
N LEU A 326 -11.48 31.06 -1.53
CA LEU A 326 -12.32 29.92 -1.87
C LEU A 326 -13.79 30.35 -2.10
N GLY A 327 -14.21 30.49 -3.35
CA GLY A 327 -15.58 30.18 -3.74
C GLY A 327 -15.66 28.67 -3.93
N THR A 328 -16.53 27.99 -3.19
CA THR A 328 -16.71 26.54 -3.21
C THR A 328 -17.02 26.05 -4.64
N VAL A 329 -16.01 25.57 -5.37
CA VAL A 329 -16.23 24.99 -6.70
C VAL A 329 -16.74 23.57 -6.51
N PHE A 330 -18.06 23.42 -6.51
CA PHE A 330 -18.72 22.14 -6.74
C PHE A 330 -18.46 21.71 -8.18
N PHE A 331 -17.62 20.70 -8.39
CA PHE A 331 -17.55 20.03 -9.69
C PHE A 331 -18.76 19.11 -9.84
N SER A 332 -19.75 19.58 -10.59
CA SER A 332 -20.79 18.72 -11.15
C SER A 332 -20.13 17.75 -12.13
N ARG A 333 -20.38 16.45 -11.97
CA ARG A 333 -19.93 15.42 -12.90
C ARG A 333 -20.86 15.46 -14.11
N GLU A 334 -20.46 16.15 -15.17
CA GLU A 334 -21.16 16.10 -16.45
C GLU A 334 -20.98 14.68 -17.04
N TYR A 335 -22.05 13.89 -16.99
CA TYR A 335 -22.13 12.67 -17.80
C TYR A 335 -22.52 13.10 -19.22
N VAL A 336 -21.64 12.86 -20.18
CA VAL A 336 -21.98 12.94 -21.61
C VAL A 336 -23.11 11.95 -21.87
N GLY A 337 -24.31 12.46 -22.12
CA GLY A 337 -25.51 11.66 -22.36
C GLY A 337 -25.38 10.79 -23.60
N ARG A 338 -25.91 9.57 -23.52
CA ARG A 338 -26.03 8.66 -24.66
C ARG A 338 -27.17 9.15 -25.56
N GLN A 339 -26.89 9.53 -26.81
CA GLN A 339 -27.94 9.72 -27.82
C GLN A 339 -28.58 8.36 -28.11
N ILE A 340 -29.90 8.26 -27.97
CA ILE A 340 -30.66 7.10 -28.43
C ILE A 340 -31.57 7.59 -29.54
N THR A 341 -31.24 7.21 -30.76
CA THR A 341 -32.05 7.46 -31.96
C THR A 341 -33.08 6.33 -32.07
N TYR A 342 -34.35 6.66 -32.15
CA TYR A 342 -35.38 5.69 -32.52
C TYR A 342 -36.06 6.17 -33.80
N GLY A 343 -36.00 5.33 -34.84
CA GLY A 343 -36.73 5.56 -36.08
C GLY A 343 -38.19 5.18 -35.87
N ASN A 344 -39.10 6.13 -36.06
CA ASN A 344 -40.52 5.84 -36.21
C ASN A 344 -40.81 5.68 -37.69
N GLY A 345 -41.54 4.62 -38.07
CA GLY A 345 -41.75 4.15 -39.44
C GLY A 345 -42.57 5.07 -40.36
N ASN A 346 -42.53 6.38 -40.18
CA ASN A 346 -43.05 7.37 -41.13
C ASN A 346 -42.20 8.65 -41.05
N GLY A 347 -41.09 8.67 -41.81
CA GLY A 347 -40.53 9.88 -42.43
C GLY A 347 -40.03 11.04 -41.56
N GLY A 348 -39.83 10.88 -40.25
CA GLY A 348 -39.27 11.94 -39.40
C GLY A 348 -38.36 11.39 -38.30
N ASP A 349 -37.05 11.60 -38.45
CA ASP A 349 -36.06 11.29 -37.41
C ASP A 349 -36.12 12.35 -36.30
N GLY A 350 -36.71 11.98 -35.15
CA GLY A 350 -36.69 12.80 -33.94
C GLY A 350 -35.54 12.40 -33.01
N THR A 351 -34.68 13.36 -32.64
CA THR A 351 -33.62 13.15 -31.64
C THR A 351 -34.04 13.76 -30.30
N ILE A 352 -34.11 12.96 -29.22
CA ILE A 352 -34.33 13.47 -27.85
C ILE A 352 -33.01 13.44 -27.09
N SER A 353 -32.50 14.62 -26.67
CA SER A 353 -31.37 14.72 -25.75
C SER A 353 -31.87 14.81 -24.31
N ILE A 354 -31.61 13.78 -23.50
CA ILE A 354 -31.86 13.84 -22.05
C ILE A 354 -30.59 14.37 -21.37
N THR A 355 -30.58 15.66 -21.02
CA THR A 355 -29.58 16.26 -20.13
C THR A 355 -30.15 16.35 -18.72
N GLY A 356 -29.72 15.46 -17.82
CA GLY A 356 -30.08 15.49 -16.40
C GLY A 356 -28.95 16.08 -15.55
N LYS A 357 -29.20 17.19 -14.84
CA LYS A 357 -28.35 17.66 -13.73
C LYS A 357 -28.87 17.05 -12.43
N ILE A 358 -28.11 16.17 -11.79
CA ILE A 358 -28.37 15.76 -10.40
C ILE A 358 -27.49 16.61 -9.49
N SER A 359 -28.11 17.52 -8.74
CA SER A 359 -27.45 18.32 -7.71
C SER A 359 -27.60 17.60 -6.37
N TYR A 360 -26.50 17.12 -5.79
CA TYR A 360 -26.52 16.58 -4.43
C TYR A 360 -26.43 17.76 -3.44
N GLN A 361 -27.59 18.21 -2.93
CA GLN A 361 -27.66 19.03 -1.73
C GLN A 361 -27.40 18.13 -0.52
N GLN A 362 -26.36 18.42 0.27
CA GLN A 362 -26.22 17.85 1.61
C GLN A 362 -27.36 18.41 2.49
N PRO A 363 -28.14 17.57 3.21
CA PRO A 363 -29.11 18.09 4.16
C PRO A 363 -28.38 18.73 5.34
N ASN A 364 -28.75 19.97 5.64
CA ASN A 364 -28.33 20.66 6.86
C ASN A 364 -28.74 19.83 8.08
N ILE A 365 -27.80 19.58 9.00
CA ILE A 365 -28.00 18.76 10.21
C ILE A 365 -29.16 19.29 11.10
N GLY A 366 -29.57 20.55 10.94
CA GLY A 366 -30.76 21.12 11.61
C GLY A 366 -32.12 20.61 11.10
N GLN A 367 -32.25 20.23 9.82
CA GLN A 367 -33.54 19.77 9.25
C GLN A 367 -33.86 18.29 9.55
N PHE A 368 -32.86 17.52 10.02
CA PHE A 368 -33.04 16.10 10.31
C PHE A 368 -33.76 15.85 11.65
N GLN A 369 -33.69 16.79 12.60
CA GLN A 369 -34.41 16.68 13.87
C GLN A 369 -35.91 17.02 13.72
N GLU A 370 -36.25 17.99 12.86
CA GLU A 370 -37.64 18.39 12.62
C GLU A 370 -38.44 17.30 11.88
N LYS A 371 -37.81 16.61 10.91
CA LYS A 371 -38.42 15.45 10.22
C LYS A 371 -38.57 14.21 11.11
N LYS A 372 -37.68 13.98 12.08
CA LYS A 372 -37.84 12.88 13.06
C LYS A 372 -39.01 13.13 14.02
N SER A 373 -39.25 14.38 14.41
CA SER A 373 -40.39 14.80 15.24
C SER A 373 -41.74 14.61 14.51
N LEU A 374 -41.81 14.97 13.22
CA LEU A 374 -43.00 14.77 12.38
C LEU A 374 -43.31 13.30 12.09
N LEU A 375 -42.29 12.48 11.83
CA LEU A 375 -42.48 11.03 11.61
C LEU A 375 -42.91 10.29 12.89
N ALA A 376 -42.43 10.71 14.06
CA ALA A 376 -42.88 10.14 15.34
C ALA A 376 -44.36 10.45 15.65
N LYS A 377 -44.88 11.60 15.21
CA LYS A 377 -46.32 11.96 15.35
C LYS A 377 -47.25 11.19 14.40
N ILE A 378 -46.77 10.78 13.22
CA ILE A 378 -47.56 10.03 12.23
C ILE A 378 -47.72 8.55 12.64
N VAL A 379 -46.75 7.99 13.38
CA VAL A 379 -46.78 6.59 13.83
C VAL A 379 -47.65 6.38 15.09
N SER A 380 -48.04 7.45 15.79
CA SER A 380 -48.80 7.37 17.05
C SER A 380 -50.30 7.62 16.93
N THR A 381 -50.87 7.80 15.74
CA THR A 381 -52.32 7.95 15.54
C THR A 381 -53.01 6.59 15.45
N PRO A 382 -53.99 6.25 16.32
CA PRO A 382 -54.72 4.99 16.24
C PRO A 382 -55.70 5.02 15.06
N ILE A 383 -55.78 3.92 14.32
CA ILE A 383 -56.76 3.71 13.24
C ILE A 383 -58.10 3.31 13.88
N THR A 384 -59.09 4.19 13.84
CA THR A 384 -60.50 3.86 14.05
C THR A 384 -61.33 4.35 12.86
N GLY A 385 -62.25 3.52 12.38
CA GLY A 385 -63.35 3.93 11.51
C GLY A 385 -63.33 3.38 10.08
N THR A 386 -64.08 2.31 9.87
CA THR A 386 -64.62 1.81 8.59
C THR A 386 -65.34 2.88 7.74
N PRO A 387 -65.23 2.87 6.40
CA PRO A 387 -66.19 3.55 5.52
C PRO A 387 -67.33 2.59 5.06
N PRO A 388 -68.55 3.08 4.79
CA PRO A 388 -69.64 2.25 4.29
C PRO A 388 -69.52 1.97 2.79
N MET A 389 -69.98 0.78 2.39
CA MET A 389 -70.21 0.37 1.02
C MET A 389 -71.40 1.15 0.43
N ASP A 390 -71.25 1.65 -0.79
CA ASP A 390 -72.38 1.97 -1.65
C ASP A 390 -72.29 1.15 -2.94
N VAL A 391 -73.34 0.38 -3.18
CA VAL A 391 -73.50 -0.58 -4.28
C VAL A 391 -74.42 0.06 -5.31
N THR A 392 -73.93 0.30 -6.53
CA THR A 392 -74.80 0.37 -7.71
C THR A 392 -74.11 -0.27 -8.91
N LYS A 393 -74.59 -1.47 -9.26
CA LYS A 393 -74.40 -2.10 -10.58
C LYS A 393 -75.70 -1.90 -11.38
N SER A 394 -75.49 -1.58 -12.66
CA SER A 394 -76.47 -1.48 -13.74
C SER A 394 -77.21 -2.79 -14.01
N SER A 395 -78.50 -2.72 -14.35
CA SER A 395 -79.20 -3.74 -15.12
C SER A 395 -79.82 -3.13 -16.38
N TYR A 396 -79.56 -3.79 -17.51
CA TYR A 396 -80.14 -3.56 -18.83
C TYR A 396 -81.65 -3.84 -18.85
N SER A 397 -82.39 -3.12 -19.70
CA SER A 397 -83.64 -3.60 -20.31
C SER A 397 -83.64 -3.22 -21.80
N GLU A 398 -83.53 -4.24 -22.66
CA GLU A 398 -84.00 -4.21 -24.05
C GLU A 398 -85.54 -4.33 -24.07
N SER A 399 -86.16 -3.73 -25.09
CA SER A 399 -87.58 -3.82 -25.38
C SER A 399 -87.80 -4.16 -26.87
N GLY A 400 -88.57 -5.21 -27.15
CA GLY A 400 -89.17 -5.57 -28.46
C GLY A 400 -88.21 -6.27 -29.43
N ILE A 401 -88.53 -7.40 -30.05
CA ILE A 401 -89.80 -7.98 -30.51
C ILE A 401 -89.70 -9.51 -30.46
#